data_AF-A0A941MGA7-F1
#
_entry.id   AF-A0A941MGA7-F1
#
_cell.length_a   1.000
_cell.length_b   1.000
_cell.length_c   1.000
_cell.angle_alpha   90.00
_cell.angle_beta   90.00
_cell.angle_gamma   90.00
#
_symmetry.space_group_name_H-M   'P 1'
#
loop_
_entity.id
_entity.type
_entity.pdbx_description
1 polymer ?
#
loop_
_entity_poly.entity_id
_entity_poly.type
_entity_poly.pdbx_seq_one_letter_code
_entity_poly.pdbx_strand_id
1 'polypeptide(L)'
;AEKFAIPRELMHPTVRNGRSLPQKNLTQTLVRKWIRQDEPVYLLRLPKKSEVPASVSRYLETDEGQVAREAYKCRVRTPWYSVPDVQIPDFFLTYMSGRSANLVRNSAGCTCTNSVHSVRLRDRRILPELYEMWDTPFVQLSCELEGHPLGGGMLKLEPREASQIVLPAVDMLAALPGAALEDAISTMQSWRHYASA
;
A
#
# COMPACT_ATOMS: atom_id res chain seq x y z
N ALA A 1 -11.14 20.36 0.89
CA ALA A 1 -10.13 21.15 0.15
C ALA A 1 -10.72 22.43 -0.46
N GLU A 2 -11.78 22.30 -1.26
CA GLU A 2 -12.43 23.42 -1.95
C GLU A 2 -12.95 24.49 -0.98
N LYS A 3 -13.59 24.07 0.13
CA LYS A 3 -14.05 24.94 1.23
C LYS A 3 -12.99 25.96 1.71
N PHE A 4 -11.72 25.57 1.74
CA PHE A 4 -10.63 26.40 2.26
C PHE A 4 -9.76 27.00 1.16
N ALA A 5 -10.03 26.70 -0.12
CA ALA A 5 -9.18 27.03 -1.25
C ALA A 5 -7.72 26.55 -1.06
N ILE A 6 -7.56 25.28 -0.64
CA ILE A 6 -6.23 24.67 -0.53
C ILE A 6 -5.66 24.46 -1.96
N PRO A 7 -4.43 24.93 -2.25
CA PRO A 7 -3.81 24.74 -3.55
C PRO A 7 -3.67 23.25 -3.91
N ARG A 8 -3.95 22.90 -5.18
CA ARG A 8 -4.01 21.50 -5.63
C ARG A 8 -2.64 20.81 -5.57
N GLU A 9 -1.57 21.56 -5.77
CA GLU A 9 -0.19 21.10 -5.67
C GLU A 9 0.20 20.62 -4.27
N LEU A 10 -0.49 21.10 -3.23
CA LEU A 10 -0.32 20.65 -1.85
C LEU A 10 -1.16 19.43 -1.53
N MET A 11 -1.97 18.94 -2.47
CA MET A 11 -2.85 17.79 -2.28
C MET A 11 -2.35 16.62 -3.10
N HIS A 12 -1.81 15.62 -2.42
CA HIS A 12 -1.27 14.44 -3.07
C HIS A 12 -2.21 13.23 -2.86
N PRO A 13 -2.74 12.61 -3.94
CA PRO A 13 -3.51 11.39 -3.83
C PRO A 13 -2.77 10.28 -3.06
N THR A 14 -3.46 9.64 -2.12
CA THR A 14 -2.89 8.73 -1.13
C THR A 14 -3.78 7.53 -0.91
N VAL A 15 -3.20 6.33 -1.03
CA VAL A 15 -3.87 5.07 -0.68
C VAL A 15 -3.98 4.98 0.85
N ARG A 16 -5.21 4.84 1.35
CA ARG A 16 -5.48 4.78 2.79
C ARG A 16 -5.25 3.40 3.40
N ASN A 17 -5.58 2.35 2.66
CA ASN A 17 -5.56 0.97 3.14
C ASN A 17 -5.66 -0.01 1.96
N GLY A 18 -5.38 -1.29 2.23
CA GLY A 18 -5.48 -2.36 1.24
C GLY A 18 -6.88 -2.53 0.62
N ARG A 19 -7.96 -2.27 1.37
CA ARG A 19 -9.35 -2.40 0.87
C ARG A 19 -9.68 -1.43 -0.25
N SER A 20 -9.05 -0.26 -0.27
CA SER A 20 -9.23 0.71 -1.34
C SER A 20 -8.53 0.31 -2.64
N LEU A 21 -7.53 -0.58 -2.58
CA LEU A 21 -6.76 -0.93 -3.76
C LEU A 21 -7.57 -1.82 -4.73
N PRO A 22 -7.43 -1.61 -6.04
CA PRO A 22 -7.91 -2.58 -7.04
C PRO A 22 -7.04 -3.84 -7.02
N GLN A 23 -7.44 -4.87 -7.76
CA GLN A 23 -6.69 -6.12 -7.81
C GLN A 23 -5.27 -5.95 -8.38
N LYS A 24 -5.09 -5.36 -9.57
CA LYS A 24 -3.76 -5.36 -10.24
C LYS A 24 -3.12 -3.99 -10.47
N ASN A 25 -3.93 -2.96 -10.69
CA ASN A 25 -3.40 -1.66 -11.12
C ASN A 25 -4.28 -0.50 -10.66
N LEU A 26 -3.69 0.40 -9.87
CA LEU A 26 -4.29 1.67 -9.49
C LEU A 26 -4.07 2.70 -10.61
N THR A 27 -5.16 3.10 -11.26
CA THR A 27 -5.14 4.06 -12.37
C THR A 27 -5.62 5.45 -11.95
N GLN A 28 -5.24 6.48 -12.70
CA GLN A 28 -5.73 7.84 -12.48
C GLN A 28 -7.27 7.92 -12.57
N THR A 29 -7.90 7.11 -13.43
CA THR A 29 -9.37 7.05 -13.56
C THR A 29 -10.04 6.62 -12.24
N LEU A 30 -9.49 5.60 -11.57
CA LEU A 30 -10.00 5.16 -10.28
C LEU A 30 -9.80 6.23 -9.19
N VAL A 31 -8.64 6.88 -9.16
CA VAL A 31 -8.37 7.98 -8.23
C VAL A 31 -9.33 9.16 -8.45
N ARG A 32 -9.60 9.54 -9.70
CA ARG A 32 -10.62 10.57 -10.04
C ARG A 32 -12.01 10.16 -9.58
N LYS A 33 -12.34 8.85 -9.61
CA LYS A 33 -13.60 8.34 -9.06
C LYS A 33 -13.65 8.57 -7.54
N TRP A 34 -12.61 8.21 -6.79
CA TRP A 34 -12.56 8.47 -5.33
C TRP A 34 -12.75 9.95 -5.01
N ILE A 35 -12.06 10.83 -5.74
CA ILE A 35 -12.16 12.29 -5.55
C ILE A 35 -13.59 12.78 -5.80
N ARG A 36 -14.25 12.32 -6.87
CA ARG A 36 -15.66 12.69 -7.16
C ARG A 36 -16.64 12.16 -6.11
N GLN A 37 -16.29 11.08 -5.42
CA GLN A 37 -17.09 10.49 -4.35
C GLN A 37 -16.78 11.14 -2.97
N ASP A 38 -15.95 12.18 -2.94
CA ASP A 38 -15.49 12.86 -1.72
C ASP A 38 -14.85 11.90 -0.71
N GLU A 39 -14.19 10.85 -1.20
CA GLU A 39 -13.39 9.96 -0.35
C GLU A 39 -12.17 10.72 0.20
N PRO A 40 -11.76 10.48 1.46
CA PRO A 40 -10.64 11.19 2.08
C PRO A 40 -9.29 10.65 1.57
N VAL A 41 -8.96 10.93 0.31
CA VAL A 41 -7.81 10.36 -0.41
C VAL A 41 -6.66 11.33 -0.62
N TYR A 42 -6.74 12.55 -0.08
CA TYR A 42 -5.63 13.51 -0.19
C TYR A 42 -4.78 13.53 1.07
N LEU A 43 -3.47 13.47 0.88
CA LEU A 43 -2.48 13.91 1.86
C LEU A 43 -2.17 15.39 1.60
N LEU A 44 -2.23 16.20 2.65
CA LEU A 44 -1.65 17.54 2.63
C LEU A 44 -0.12 17.40 2.61
N ARG A 45 0.48 17.57 1.43
CA ARG A 45 1.91 17.44 1.20
C ARG A 45 2.58 18.82 1.31
N LEU A 46 2.89 19.21 2.54
CA LEU A 46 3.59 20.46 2.83
C LEU A 46 5.01 20.17 3.39
N PRO A 47 6.08 20.44 2.63
CA PRO A 47 7.44 20.23 3.11
C PRO A 47 7.79 21.16 4.28
N LYS A 48 8.56 20.66 5.25
CA LYS A 48 8.93 21.34 6.50
C LYS A 48 9.44 22.79 6.36
N LYS A 49 10.16 23.11 5.28
CA LYS A 49 10.78 24.43 5.05
C LYS A 49 9.97 25.32 4.11
N SER A 50 8.73 24.97 3.79
CA SER A 50 7.88 25.74 2.89
C SER A 50 7.09 26.78 3.66
N GLU A 51 6.83 27.92 3.03
CA GLU A 51 5.80 28.84 3.53
C GLU A 51 4.44 28.13 3.59
N VAL A 52 3.68 28.42 4.65
CA VAL A 52 2.33 27.88 4.82
C VAL A 52 1.35 28.88 4.21
N PRO A 53 0.63 28.54 3.13
CA PRO A 53 -0.37 29.45 2.58
C PRO A 53 -1.46 29.76 3.60
N ALA A 54 -2.00 30.98 3.57
CA ALA A 54 -3.08 31.39 4.48
C ALA A 54 -4.31 30.46 4.42
N SER A 55 -4.63 29.90 3.25
CA SER A 55 -5.68 28.89 3.09
C SER A 55 -5.40 27.62 3.89
N VAL A 56 -4.16 27.14 3.86
CA VAL A 56 -3.71 25.97 4.64
C VAL A 56 -3.68 26.31 6.12
N SER A 57 -3.18 27.48 6.51
CA SER A 57 -3.18 27.90 7.91
C SER A 57 -4.59 27.91 8.49
N ARG A 58 -5.58 28.47 7.78
CA ARG A 58 -6.99 28.44 8.21
C ARG A 58 -7.55 27.02 8.35
N TYR A 59 -7.15 26.10 7.47
CA TYR A 59 -7.53 24.69 7.56
C TYR A 59 -6.89 24.00 8.78
N LEU A 60 -5.62 24.30 9.06
CA LEU A 60 -4.91 23.72 10.21
C LEU A 60 -5.43 24.22 11.56
N GLU A 61 -6.04 25.41 11.59
CA GLU A 61 -6.62 26.00 12.81
C GLU A 61 -8.08 25.62 13.07
N THR A 62 -8.72 24.77 12.23
CA THR A 62 -10.08 24.27 12.51
C THR A 62 -10.08 23.30 13.69
N ASP A 63 -11.26 23.03 14.26
CA ASP A 63 -11.41 22.04 15.34
C ASP A 63 -10.82 20.68 14.95
N GLU A 64 -11.05 20.21 13.71
CA GLU A 64 -10.46 18.96 13.22
C GLU A 64 -8.93 19.05 13.08
N GLY A 65 -8.40 20.22 12.72
CA GLY A 65 -6.98 20.49 12.68
C GLY A 65 -6.33 20.42 14.07
N GLN A 66 -6.99 21.00 15.09
CA GLN A 66 -6.52 20.93 16.48
C GLN A 66 -6.55 19.49 17.00
N VAL A 67 -7.62 18.74 16.73
CA VAL A 67 -7.70 17.31 17.07
C VAL A 67 -6.59 16.52 16.38
N ALA A 68 -6.34 16.77 15.10
CA ALA A 68 -5.26 16.12 14.36
C ALA A 68 -3.86 16.44 14.93
N ARG A 69 -3.64 17.66 15.42
CA ARG A 69 -2.39 18.10 16.04
C ARG A 69 -2.05 17.32 17.31
N GLU A 70 -3.06 16.92 18.07
CA GLU A 70 -2.91 16.15 19.31
C GLU A 70 -2.57 14.68 19.08
N ALA A 71 -2.87 14.15 17.89
CA ALA A 71 -2.57 12.78 17.53
C ALA A 71 -1.06 12.48 17.67
N TYR A 72 -0.72 11.30 18.21
CA TYR A 72 0.64 10.94 18.60
C TYR A 72 1.70 11.32 17.55
N LYS A 73 1.48 10.94 16.29
CA LYS A 73 2.44 11.19 15.19
C LYS A 73 2.55 12.68 14.82
N CYS A 74 1.50 13.47 14.97
CA CYS A 74 1.54 14.92 14.73
C CYS A 74 2.25 15.63 15.88
N ARG A 75 1.91 15.28 17.12
CA ARG A 75 2.48 15.88 18.33
C ARG A 75 4.01 15.77 18.42
N VAL A 76 4.58 14.67 17.94
CA VAL A 76 6.04 14.43 17.97
C VAL A 76 6.79 14.98 16.75
N ARG A 77 6.12 15.63 15.80
CA ARG A 77 6.75 16.22 14.60
C ARG A 77 6.89 17.74 14.74
N THR A 78 7.92 18.27 14.10
CA THR A 78 8.11 19.73 14.00
C THR A 78 8.45 20.10 12.55
N PRO A 79 7.57 20.82 11.83
CA PRO A 79 6.19 21.19 12.24
C PRO A 79 5.25 19.97 12.24
N TRP A 80 4.19 20.02 13.04
CA TRP A 80 3.31 18.88 13.31
C TRP A 80 2.55 18.35 12.08
N TYR A 81 2.23 19.24 11.14
CA TYR A 81 1.48 18.95 9.92
C TYR A 81 2.33 18.39 8.77
N SER A 82 3.67 18.44 8.88
CA SER A 82 4.56 18.03 7.79
C SER A 82 4.89 16.55 7.91
N VAL A 83 4.42 15.75 6.95
CA VAL A 83 4.74 14.33 6.87
C VAL A 83 6.13 14.15 6.23
N PRO A 84 7.10 13.52 6.93
CA PRO A 84 8.43 13.29 6.38
C PRO A 84 8.41 12.21 5.30
N ASP A 85 9.40 12.27 4.41
CA ASP A 85 9.77 11.20 3.46
C ASP A 85 8.61 10.64 2.61
N VAL A 86 7.67 11.49 2.19
CA VAL A 86 6.58 11.08 1.28
C VAL A 86 7.16 10.58 -0.05
N GLN A 87 7.13 9.25 -0.23
CA GLN A 87 7.56 8.58 -1.45
C GLN A 87 6.37 8.26 -2.36
N ILE A 88 6.64 8.14 -3.66
CA ILE A 88 5.69 7.59 -4.64
C ILE A 88 6.23 6.22 -5.05
N PRO A 89 5.63 5.09 -4.61
CA PRO A 89 6.08 3.76 -4.98
C PRO A 89 5.74 3.39 -6.43
N ASP A 90 6.39 2.35 -6.94
CA ASP A 90 5.97 1.68 -8.18
C ASP A 90 4.79 0.73 -7.92
N PHE A 91 4.75 0.09 -6.73
CA PHE A 91 3.70 -0.84 -6.31
C PHE A 91 3.30 -0.67 -4.84
N PHE A 92 2.08 -1.07 -4.51
CA PHE A 92 1.60 -1.25 -3.14
C PHE A 92 1.50 -2.75 -2.84
N LEU A 93 2.05 -3.19 -1.72
CA LEU A 93 1.89 -4.56 -1.23
C LEU A 93 0.98 -4.57 0.01
N THR A 94 -0.07 -5.39 -0.01
CA THR A 94 -0.94 -5.56 1.17
C THR A 94 -0.19 -6.35 2.24
N TYR A 95 0.04 -5.72 3.39
CA TYR A 95 0.85 -6.32 4.46
C TYR A 95 0.07 -7.22 5.41
N MET A 96 -1.25 -7.08 5.50
CA MET A 96 -2.15 -7.97 6.23
C MET A 96 -3.22 -8.44 5.26
N SER A 97 -3.22 -9.74 4.97
CA SER A 97 -4.08 -10.32 3.94
C SER A 97 -4.74 -11.59 4.44
N GLY A 98 -6.05 -11.73 4.21
CA GLY A 98 -6.77 -12.95 4.58
C GLY A 98 -6.34 -14.12 3.70
N ARG A 99 -6.65 -14.05 2.41
CA ARG A 99 -6.33 -15.14 1.46
C ARG A 99 -4.89 -15.08 0.96
N SER A 100 -4.54 -14.00 0.28
CA SER A 100 -3.22 -13.83 -0.33
C SER A 100 -2.79 -12.38 -0.32
N ALA A 101 -1.48 -12.15 -0.25
CA ALA A 101 -0.91 -10.82 -0.40
C ALA A 101 -1.10 -10.31 -1.83
N ASN A 102 -1.53 -9.07 -1.96
CA ASN A 102 -1.79 -8.44 -3.25
C ASN A 102 -0.73 -7.38 -3.55
N LEU A 103 -0.18 -7.43 -4.77
CA LEU A 103 0.78 -6.46 -5.29
C LEU A 103 0.12 -5.64 -6.39
N VAL A 104 -0.08 -4.35 -6.12
CA VAL A 104 -0.88 -3.46 -6.97
C VAL A 104 0.01 -2.37 -7.55
N ARG A 105 0.10 -2.30 -8.87
CA ARG A 105 0.88 -1.24 -9.53
C ARG A 105 0.27 0.13 -9.27
N ASN A 106 1.15 1.10 -9.06
CA ASN A 106 0.79 2.49 -8.88
C ASN A 106 0.90 3.29 -10.19
N SER A 107 0.02 3.02 -11.16
CA SER A 107 -0.02 3.84 -12.39
C SER A 107 -0.62 5.24 -12.17
N ALA A 108 -1.20 5.49 -11.00
CA ALA A 108 -1.80 6.76 -10.64
C ALA A 108 -0.82 7.77 -10.02
N GLY A 109 0.36 7.32 -9.60
CA GLY A 109 1.34 8.17 -8.90
C GLY A 109 0.89 8.59 -7.50
N CYS A 110 0.15 7.73 -6.80
CA CYS A 110 -0.27 7.95 -5.42
C CYS A 110 0.87 7.67 -4.44
N THR A 111 0.83 8.26 -3.25
CA THR A 111 1.58 7.75 -2.08
C THR A 111 0.68 6.79 -1.27
N CYS A 112 1.13 6.35 -0.10
CA CYS A 112 0.32 5.52 0.80
C CYS A 112 0.58 5.85 2.27
N THR A 113 -0.38 5.48 3.11
CA THR A 113 -0.19 5.41 4.57
C THR A 113 0.65 4.18 4.94
N ASN A 114 0.90 3.99 6.24
CA ASN A 114 1.55 2.80 6.79
C ASN A 114 0.64 1.55 6.83
N SER A 115 -0.54 1.61 6.22
CA SER A 115 -1.50 0.48 6.14
C SER A 115 -1.26 -0.43 4.93
N VAL A 116 -0.31 -0.08 4.07
CA VAL A 116 0.20 -0.90 2.94
C VAL A 116 1.69 -0.62 2.80
N HIS A 117 2.43 -1.56 2.24
CA HIS A 117 3.85 -1.37 1.96
C HIS A 117 4.06 -0.64 0.65
N SER A 118 5.01 0.30 0.67
CA SER A 118 5.52 1.01 -0.49
C SER A 118 6.64 0.19 -1.13
N VAL A 119 6.44 -0.29 -2.35
CA VAL A 119 7.41 -1.12 -3.08
C VAL A 119 7.97 -0.32 -4.26
N ARG A 120 9.30 -0.29 -4.37
CA ARG A 120 10.04 0.37 -5.46
C ARG A 120 10.91 -0.63 -6.18
N LEU A 121 10.89 -0.57 -7.51
CA LEU A 121 11.74 -1.41 -8.34
C LEU A 121 13.15 -0.79 -8.41
N ARG A 122 14.17 -1.62 -8.19
CA ARG A 122 15.57 -1.22 -8.49
C ARG A 122 15.83 -1.18 -9.99
N ASP A 123 15.24 -2.11 -10.72
CA ASP A 123 15.28 -2.18 -12.17
C ASP A 123 13.84 -2.27 -12.70
N ARG A 124 13.43 -1.29 -13.51
CA ARG A 124 12.08 -1.24 -14.07
C ARG A 124 11.84 -2.26 -15.19
N ARG A 125 12.89 -2.88 -15.73
CA ARG A 125 12.78 -3.91 -16.77
C ARG A 125 12.07 -5.18 -16.29
N ILE A 126 12.09 -5.46 -14.98
CA ILE A 126 11.39 -6.61 -14.37
C ILE A 126 9.87 -6.45 -14.38
N LEU A 127 9.32 -5.27 -14.69
CA LEU A 127 7.91 -4.98 -14.50
C LEU A 127 6.97 -5.96 -15.23
N PRO A 128 7.19 -6.33 -16.51
CA PRO A 128 6.35 -7.31 -17.20
C PRO A 128 6.38 -8.68 -16.51
N GLU A 129 7.58 -9.16 -16.20
CA GLU A 129 7.81 -10.46 -15.57
C GLU A 129 7.18 -10.53 -14.18
N LEU A 130 7.33 -9.46 -13.39
CA LEU A 130 6.77 -9.38 -12.03
C LEU A 130 5.24 -9.56 -12.04
N TYR A 131 4.56 -9.01 -13.05
CA TYR A 131 3.12 -9.21 -13.22
C TYR A 131 2.72 -10.64 -13.53
N GLU A 132 3.54 -11.32 -14.32
CA GLU A 132 3.31 -12.72 -14.69
C GLU A 132 3.58 -13.66 -13.51
N MET A 133 4.62 -13.34 -12.72
CA MET A 133 5.06 -14.19 -11.60
C MET A 133 4.26 -14.02 -10.32
N TRP A 134 3.80 -12.81 -9.99
CA TRP A 134 3.23 -12.51 -8.65
C TRP A 134 2.04 -13.41 -8.30
N ASP A 135 1.17 -13.66 -9.26
CA ASP A 135 -0.06 -14.44 -9.05
C ASP A 135 0.17 -15.96 -9.11
N THR A 136 1.41 -16.41 -9.35
CA THR A 136 1.70 -17.85 -9.47
C THR A 136 1.65 -18.56 -8.12
N PRO A 137 1.28 -19.86 -8.08
CA PRO A 137 1.31 -20.65 -6.85
C PRO A 137 2.68 -20.63 -6.16
N PHE A 138 3.78 -20.56 -6.92
CA PHE A 138 5.11 -20.48 -6.33
C PHE A 138 5.31 -19.22 -5.48
N VAL A 139 4.98 -18.04 -6.03
CA VAL A 139 5.13 -16.78 -5.29
C VAL A 139 4.14 -16.72 -4.13
N GLN A 140 2.92 -17.22 -4.31
CA GLN A 140 1.94 -17.34 -3.22
C GLN A 140 2.47 -18.23 -2.08
N LEU A 141 3.05 -19.39 -2.40
CA LEU A 141 3.68 -20.25 -1.40
C LEU A 141 4.85 -19.55 -0.71
N SER A 142 5.70 -18.84 -1.46
CA SER A 142 6.79 -18.06 -0.87
C SER A 142 6.26 -16.98 0.08
N CYS A 143 5.13 -16.34 -0.23
CA CYS A 143 4.48 -15.40 0.69
C CYS A 143 3.99 -16.09 1.97
N GLU A 144 3.41 -17.28 1.87
CA GLU A 144 2.96 -18.06 3.04
C GLU A 144 4.14 -18.55 3.89
N LEU A 145 5.29 -18.88 3.29
CA LEU A 145 6.49 -19.33 4.00
C LEU A 145 7.20 -18.19 4.74
N GLU A 146 7.31 -17.02 4.11
CA GLU A 146 8.01 -15.86 4.70
C GLU A 146 7.11 -15.06 5.65
N GLY A 147 5.81 -15.01 5.39
CA GLY A 147 4.86 -14.27 6.21
C GLY A 147 4.50 -15.02 7.49
N HIS A 148 4.20 -14.27 8.54
CA HIS A 148 3.75 -14.85 9.81
C HIS A 148 2.23 -14.77 9.96
N PRO A 149 1.62 -15.75 10.65
CA PRO A 149 0.19 -15.70 10.96
C PRO A 149 -0.11 -14.70 12.08
N LEU A 150 -1.24 -14.01 11.94
CA LEU A 150 -1.92 -13.31 13.01
C LEU A 150 -3.29 -13.95 13.27
N GLY A 151 -3.86 -13.68 14.45
CA GLY A 151 -5.16 -14.21 14.85
C GLY A 151 -6.25 -13.99 13.81
N GLY A 152 -7.14 -14.97 13.67
CA GLY A 152 -8.23 -14.93 12.68
C GLY A 152 -7.82 -15.30 11.25
N GLY A 153 -6.70 -16.00 11.06
CA GLY A 153 -6.29 -16.44 9.73
C GLY A 153 -5.71 -15.33 8.88
N MET A 154 -5.05 -14.33 9.46
CA MET A 154 -4.45 -13.25 8.68
C MET A 154 -2.98 -13.58 8.40
N LEU A 155 -2.55 -13.52 7.14
CA LEU A 155 -1.14 -13.54 6.76
C LEU A 155 -0.59 -12.12 6.89
N LYS A 156 0.47 -11.95 7.69
CA LYS A 156 1.20 -10.69 7.80
C LYS A 156 2.58 -10.81 7.17
N LEU A 157 2.91 -9.82 6.35
CA LEU A 157 4.22 -9.66 5.71
C LEU A 157 4.81 -8.33 6.17
N GLU A 158 5.76 -8.35 7.09
CA GLU A 158 6.57 -7.19 7.45
C GLU A 158 7.62 -6.88 6.38
N PRO A 159 8.21 -5.67 6.35
CA PRO A 159 9.16 -5.29 5.30
C PRO A 159 10.33 -6.25 5.11
N ARG A 160 10.83 -6.85 6.20
CA ARG A 160 11.90 -7.85 6.14
C ARG A 160 11.40 -9.14 5.48
N GLU A 161 10.25 -9.65 5.87
CA GLU A 161 9.64 -10.86 5.30
C GLU A 161 9.30 -10.66 3.82
N ALA A 162 8.69 -9.53 3.48
CA ALA A 162 8.40 -9.16 2.10
C ALA A 162 9.66 -9.07 1.23
N SER A 163 10.81 -8.72 1.81
CA SER A 163 12.09 -8.67 1.07
C SER A 163 12.71 -10.05 0.80
N GLN A 164 12.19 -11.10 1.44
CA GLN A 164 12.66 -12.48 1.29
C GLN A 164 11.79 -13.29 0.33
N ILE A 165 10.66 -12.73 -0.14
CA ILE A 165 9.79 -13.38 -1.13
C ILE A 165 10.61 -13.71 -2.38
N VAL A 166 10.58 -14.98 -2.76
CA VAL A 166 11.32 -15.50 -3.91
C VAL A 166 10.45 -15.39 -5.16
N LEU A 167 11.01 -14.76 -6.19
CA LEU A 167 10.44 -14.74 -7.53
C LEU A 167 11.17 -15.79 -8.38
N PRO A 168 10.45 -16.72 -9.03
CA PRO A 168 11.07 -17.70 -9.92
C PRO A 168 11.58 -16.99 -11.20
N ALA A 169 12.40 -17.65 -12.00
CA ALA A 169 12.64 -17.16 -13.37
C ALA A 169 11.42 -17.47 -14.25
N VAL A 170 11.12 -16.62 -15.23
CA VAL A 170 9.91 -16.75 -16.08
C VAL A 170 9.91 -18.06 -16.87
N ASP A 171 11.07 -18.47 -17.37
CA ASP A 171 11.27 -19.72 -18.12
C ASP A 171 11.07 -20.98 -17.25
N MET A 172 11.24 -20.87 -15.94
CA MET A 172 11.01 -21.97 -14.99
C MET A 172 9.53 -22.18 -14.67
N LEU A 173 8.66 -21.19 -14.89
CA LEU A 173 7.25 -21.24 -14.48
C LEU A 173 6.51 -22.48 -15.01
N ALA A 174 6.74 -22.83 -16.28
CA ALA A 174 6.07 -23.97 -16.92
C ALA A 174 6.51 -25.34 -16.38
N ALA A 175 7.69 -25.41 -15.75
CA ALA A 175 8.24 -26.65 -15.20
C ALA A 175 7.86 -26.87 -13.72
N LEU A 176 7.24 -25.88 -13.06
CA LEU A 176 6.91 -25.97 -11.65
C LEU A 176 5.70 -26.91 -11.41
N PRO A 177 5.72 -27.74 -10.35
CA PRO A 177 4.66 -28.69 -10.07
C PRO A 177 3.44 -28.00 -9.45
N GLY A 178 2.55 -27.45 -10.30
CA GLY A 178 1.40 -26.63 -9.89
C GLY A 178 0.54 -27.25 -8.78
N ALA A 179 0.10 -28.50 -8.94
CA ALA A 179 -0.74 -29.18 -7.95
C ALA A 179 -0.06 -29.31 -6.57
N ALA A 180 1.22 -29.67 -6.54
CA ALA A 180 1.97 -29.78 -5.29
C ALA A 180 2.15 -28.42 -4.59
N LEU A 181 2.30 -27.34 -5.37
CA LEU A 181 2.38 -25.98 -4.83
C LEU A 181 1.03 -25.54 -4.26
N GLU A 182 -0.08 -25.83 -4.93
CA GLU A 182 -1.44 -25.54 -4.44
C GLU A 182 -1.75 -26.29 -3.14
N ASP A 183 -1.40 -27.58 -3.06
CA ASP A 183 -1.54 -28.39 -1.85
C ASP A 183 -0.70 -27.83 -0.69
N ALA A 184 0.53 -27.39 -0.97
CA ALA A 184 1.39 -26.76 0.02
C ALA A 184 0.80 -25.42 0.52
N ILE A 185 0.25 -24.58 -0.36
CA ILE A 185 -0.44 -23.35 0.03
C ILE A 185 -1.63 -23.66 0.93
N SER A 186 -2.47 -24.62 0.54
CA SER A 186 -3.63 -25.04 1.34
C SER A 186 -3.20 -25.51 2.74
N THR A 187 -2.12 -26.29 2.81
CA THR A 187 -1.54 -26.73 4.07
C THR A 187 -1.11 -25.54 4.94
N MET A 188 -0.35 -24.58 4.39
CA MET A 188 0.08 -23.38 5.12
C MET A 188 -1.11 -22.52 5.60
N GLN A 189 -2.13 -22.36 4.76
CA GLN A 189 -3.35 -21.62 5.10
C GLN A 189 -4.13 -22.28 6.25
N SER A 190 -4.20 -23.61 6.26
CA SER A 190 -4.81 -24.36 7.35
C SER A 190 -4.09 -24.13 8.69
N TRP A 191 -2.76 -24.06 8.67
CA TRP A 191 -1.94 -23.88 9.88
C TRP A 191 -2.12 -22.51 10.51
N ARG A 192 -2.44 -21.50 9.71
CA ARG A 192 -2.80 -20.17 10.23
C ARG A 192 -4.29 -20.02 10.59
N HIS A 193 -5.07 -21.10 10.58
CA HIS A 193 -6.52 -21.08 10.83
C HIS A 193 -7.32 -20.26 9.81
N TYR A 194 -6.80 -20.13 8.58
CA TYR A 194 -7.63 -19.66 7.47
C TYR A 194 -8.53 -20.82 7.04
N ALA A 195 -9.71 -20.92 7.66
CA ALA A 195 -10.67 -21.96 7.33
C ALA A 195 -11.21 -21.70 5.91
N SER A 196 -11.12 -22.73 5.06
CA SER A 196 -11.97 -22.84 3.88
C SER A 196 -13.42 -22.93 4.35
N ALA A 197 -14.16 -21.84 4.22
CA ALA A 197 -15.62 -21.90 4.19
C ALA A 197 -16.07 -22.60 2.91
#